data_AF-A0A256IDA4-F1
#
_entry.id   AF-A0A256IDA4-F1
#
_cell.length_a   1.000
_cell.length_b   1.000
_cell.length_c   1.000
_cell.angle_alpha   90.00
_cell.angle_beta   90.00
_cell.angle_gamma   90.00
#
_symmetry.space_group_name_H-M   'P 1'
#
loop_
_entity.id
_entity.type
_entity.pdbx_description
1 polymer ?
#
loop_
_entity_poly.entity_id
_entity_poly.type
_entity_poly.pdbx_seq_one_letter_code
_entity_poly.pdbx_strand_id
1 'polypeptide(L)'
;MSSVDTGESGTATGDALADLTAFQRDLLCALSHDDDRKGTSLKAELAGYYGDELNHSRLYQNLDELVECDLVAKRARDKRTNEYRLTESARRALEARRAWQARGETA
;
A
#
# COMPACT_ATOMS: atom_id res chain seq x y z
N MET A 1 23.16 -35.47 18.37
CA MET A 1 23.40 -34.07 18.74
C MET A 1 22.72 -33.21 17.69
N SER A 2 21.59 -32.60 18.06
CA SER A 2 20.94 -31.56 17.26
C SER A 2 21.82 -30.32 17.27
N SER A 3 22.11 -29.78 16.09
CA SER A 3 22.47 -28.38 15.93
C SER A 3 21.42 -27.79 14.99
N VAL A 4 20.32 -27.29 15.56
CA VAL A 4 20.00 -25.87 15.71
C VAL A 4 20.09 -25.07 14.42
N ASP A 5 18.88 -24.81 13.92
CA ASP A 5 18.43 -23.67 13.13
C ASP A 5 19.17 -22.36 13.49
N THR A 6 19.66 -21.64 12.49
CA THR A 6 20.01 -20.22 12.59
C THR A 6 19.83 -19.61 11.20
N GLY A 7 18.91 -18.66 11.12
CA GLY A 7 18.39 -18.07 9.90
C GLY A 7 19.25 -16.92 9.34
N GLU A 8 18.51 -15.95 8.78
CA GLU A 8 18.92 -14.77 7.99
C GLU A 8 19.02 -15.11 6.49
N SER A 9 18.25 -14.52 5.57
CA SER A 9 17.91 -13.09 5.47
C SER A 9 16.63 -12.86 4.69
N GLY A 10 15.62 -12.29 5.35
CA GLY A 10 14.46 -11.69 4.71
C GLY A 10 14.75 -10.22 4.41
N THR A 11 15.43 -9.92 3.30
CA THR A 11 15.67 -8.53 2.83
C THR A 11 14.76 -8.12 1.68
N ALA A 12 13.67 -8.84 1.40
CA ALA A 12 12.83 -8.57 0.24
C ALA A 12 11.74 -7.50 0.48
N THR A 13 11.39 -7.15 1.73
CA THR A 13 10.23 -6.28 2.00
C THR A 13 10.56 -4.79 2.10
N GLY A 14 11.83 -4.42 2.31
CA GLY A 14 12.25 -3.02 2.45
C GLY A 14 12.25 -2.22 1.15
N ASP A 15 12.46 -2.88 0.00
CA ASP A 15 12.62 -2.23 -1.30
C ASP A 15 11.30 -2.02 -2.05
N ALA A 16 10.29 -2.85 -1.78
CA ALA A 16 9.03 -2.86 -2.53
C ALA A 16 8.28 -1.51 -2.53
N LEU A 17 8.46 -0.66 -1.49
CA LEU A 17 7.89 0.69 -1.43
C LEU A 17 8.77 1.78 -2.05
N ALA A 18 10.07 1.53 -2.17
CA ALA A 18 11.03 2.49 -2.71
C ALA A 18 10.81 2.68 -4.21
N ASP A 19 10.53 1.59 -4.92
CA ASP A 19 10.26 1.59 -6.37
C ASP A 19 8.89 2.15 -6.75
N LEU A 20 7.97 2.30 -5.79
CA LEU A 20 6.65 2.85 -6.06
C LEU A 20 6.70 4.34 -6.37
N THR A 21 5.75 4.80 -7.18
CA THR A 21 5.49 6.22 -7.36
C THR A 21 4.96 6.85 -6.07
N ALA A 22 5.06 8.18 -5.95
CA ALA A 22 4.46 8.90 -4.83
C ALA A 22 2.95 8.62 -4.72
N PHE A 23 2.24 8.60 -5.86
CA PHE A 23 0.80 8.34 -5.90
C PHE A 23 0.44 6.93 -5.42
N GLN A 24 1.22 5.91 -5.78
CA GLN A 24 1.02 4.54 -5.27
C GLN A 24 1.26 4.46 -3.77
N ARG A 25 2.29 5.14 -3.24
CA ARG A 25 2.52 5.21 -1.79
C ARG A 25 1.40 5.94 -1.05
N ASP A 26 0.87 7.01 -1.62
CA ASP A 26 -0.26 7.76 -1.06
C ASP A 26 -1.53 6.90 -1.05
N LEU A 27 -1.75 6.08 -2.08
CA LEU A 27 -2.81 5.07 -2.11
C LEU A 27 -2.68 4.06 -0.97
N LEU A 28 -1.48 3.51 -0.76
CA LEU A 28 -1.22 2.59 0.34
C LEU A 28 -1.41 3.26 1.70
N CYS A 29 -1.01 4.53 1.82
CA CYS A 29 -1.23 5.32 3.04
C CYS A 29 -2.74 5.53 3.30
N ALA A 30 -3.51 5.94 2.29
CA ALA A 30 -4.96 6.11 2.38
C ALA A 30 -5.66 4.80 2.80
N LEU A 31 -5.27 3.68 2.21
CA LEU A 31 -5.74 2.34 2.56
C LEU A 31 -5.33 1.88 3.97
N SER A 32 -4.36 2.51 4.61
CA SER A 32 -3.92 2.14 5.96
C SER A 32 -4.83 2.67 7.07
N HIS A 33 -5.72 3.62 6.77
CA HIS A 33 -6.61 4.24 7.77
C HIS A 33 -7.82 3.35 8.11
N ASP A 34 -8.26 2.52 7.18
CA ASP A 34 -9.45 1.69 7.29
C ASP A 34 -9.32 0.47 6.38
N ASP A 35 -9.78 -0.68 6.86
CA ASP A 35 -9.88 -1.88 6.05
C ASP A 35 -11.07 -1.81 5.07
N ASP A 36 -10.98 -2.58 3.98
CA ASP A 36 -12.06 -2.81 2.99
C ASP A 36 -12.68 -1.54 2.39
N ARG A 37 -11.82 -0.66 1.85
CA ARG A 37 -12.22 0.63 1.26
C ARG A 37 -12.74 0.47 -0.15
N LYS A 38 -13.87 1.13 -0.46
CA LYS A 38 -14.37 1.24 -1.84
C LYS A 38 -13.45 2.15 -2.67
N GLY A 39 -13.23 1.79 -3.93
CA GLY A 39 -12.47 2.63 -4.87
C GLY A 39 -13.01 4.06 -5.01
N THR A 40 -14.32 4.24 -4.93
CA THR A 40 -14.95 5.58 -4.96
C THR A 40 -14.66 6.42 -3.72
N SER A 41 -14.59 5.79 -2.54
CA SER A 41 -14.21 6.47 -1.30
C SER A 41 -12.74 6.89 -1.31
N LEU A 42 -11.85 6.01 -1.79
CA LEU A 42 -10.43 6.35 -2.00
C LEU A 42 -10.25 7.50 -2.98
N LYS A 43 -11.01 7.49 -4.09
CA LYS A 43 -10.99 8.58 -5.07
C LYS A 43 -11.33 9.91 -4.41
N ALA A 44 -12.39 9.96 -3.61
CA ALA A 44 -12.86 11.19 -2.98
C ALA A 44 -11.86 11.73 -1.95
N GLU A 45 -11.29 10.85 -1.12
CA GLU A 45 -10.25 11.23 -0.15
C GLU A 45 -9.01 11.81 -0.84
N LEU A 46 -8.46 11.10 -1.82
CA LEU A 46 -7.26 11.56 -2.52
C LEU A 46 -7.52 12.81 -3.37
N ALA A 47 -8.72 12.97 -3.96
CA ALA A 47 -9.08 14.19 -4.68
C ALA A 47 -9.12 15.40 -3.73
N GLY A 48 -9.63 15.21 -2.50
CA GLY A 48 -9.57 16.21 -1.44
C GLY A 48 -8.13 16.55 -1.04
N TYR A 49 -7.27 15.54 -0.94
CA TYR A 49 -5.86 15.73 -0.59
C TYR A 49 -5.06 16.48 -1.65
N TYR A 50 -5.21 16.13 -2.93
CA TYR A 50 -4.50 16.79 -4.03
C TYR A 50 -5.13 18.13 -4.45
N GLY A 51 -6.33 18.45 -3.96
CA GLY A 51 -7.03 19.70 -4.30
C GLY A 51 -7.60 19.74 -5.72
N ASP A 52 -7.61 18.61 -6.43
CA ASP A 52 -7.97 18.50 -7.85
C ASP A 52 -8.83 17.26 -8.14
N GLU A 53 -9.55 17.28 -9.25
CA GLU A 53 -10.27 16.11 -9.73
C GLU A 53 -9.29 15.00 -10.15
N LEU A 54 -9.30 13.90 -9.40
CA LEU A 54 -8.51 12.72 -9.77
C LEU A 54 -9.08 12.01 -10.99
N ASN A 55 -8.21 11.72 -11.95
CA ASN A 55 -8.54 10.88 -13.09
C ASN A 55 -8.88 9.45 -12.63
N HIS A 56 -10.06 8.97 -13.02
CA HIS A 56 -10.53 7.64 -12.66
C HIS A 56 -9.61 6.54 -13.20
N SER A 57 -9.22 6.59 -14.48
CA SER A 57 -8.34 5.59 -15.09
C SER A 57 -7.01 5.50 -14.35
N ARG A 58 -6.41 6.63 -13.97
CA ARG A 58 -5.16 6.67 -13.22
C ARG A 58 -5.29 5.96 -11.87
N LEU A 59 -6.36 6.24 -11.11
CA LEU A 59 -6.61 5.61 -9.82
C LEU A 59 -6.67 4.09 -9.94
N TYR A 60 -7.50 3.58 -10.84
CA TYR A 60 -7.73 2.14 -10.96
C TYR A 60 -6.55 1.40 -11.58
N GLN A 61 -5.82 2.03 -12.52
CA GLN A 61 -4.57 1.46 -13.03
C GLN A 61 -3.53 1.28 -11.92
N ASN A 62 -3.36 2.29 -11.06
CA ASN A 62 -2.43 2.18 -9.92
C ASN A 62 -2.91 1.17 -8.87
N LEU A 63 -4.22 1.05 -8.64
CA LEU A 63 -4.77 0.00 -7.77
C LEU A 63 -4.52 -1.40 -8.34
N ASP A 64 -4.69 -1.59 -9.65
CA ASP A 64 -4.44 -2.88 -10.29
C ASP A 64 -2.94 -3.24 -10.27
N GLU A 65 -2.04 -2.29 -10.53
CA GLU A 65 -0.58 -2.48 -10.37
C GLU A 65 -0.21 -2.86 -8.92
N LEU A 66 -0.79 -2.19 -7.92
CA LEU A 66 -0.56 -2.52 -6.50
C LEU A 66 -1.11 -3.90 -6.13
N VAL A 67 -2.16 -4.37 -6.81
CA VAL A 67 -2.68 -5.74 -6.66
C VAL A 67 -1.73 -6.76 -7.28
N GLU A 68 -1.18 -6.47 -8.46
CA GLU A 68 -0.17 -7.32 -9.11
C GLU A 68 1.11 -7.44 -8.27
N CYS A 69 1.46 -6.39 -7.53
CA CYS A 69 2.59 -6.40 -6.59
C CYS A 69 2.30 -7.07 -5.24
N ASP A 70 1.12 -7.66 -5.01
CA ASP A 70 0.68 -8.21 -3.72
C ASP A 70 0.72 -7.19 -2.55
N LEU A 71 0.57 -5.90 -2.86
CA LEU A 71 0.50 -4.84 -1.85
C LEU A 71 -0.95 -4.48 -1.49
N VAL A 72 -1.87 -4.69 -2.43
CA VAL A 72 -3.30 -4.48 -2.24
C VAL A 72 -4.06 -5.75 -2.59
N ALA A 73 -4.98 -6.16 -1.74
CA ALA A 73 -5.96 -7.18 -2.08
C ALA A 73 -7.23 -6.52 -2.59
N LYS A 74 -7.76 -7.02 -3.70
CA LYS A 74 -9.01 -6.59 -4.33
C LYS A 74 -10.09 -7.65 -4.11
N ARG A 75 -11.23 -7.24 -3.59
CA ARG A 75 -12.41 -8.10 -3.42
C ARG A 75 -13.60 -7.50 -4.17
N ALA A 76 -14.27 -8.31 -4.98
CA ALA A 76 -15.54 -7.91 -5.56
C ALA A 76 -16.63 -7.94 -4.47
N ARG A 77 -17.22 -6.77 -4.18
CA ARG A 77 -18.40 -6.66 -3.30
C ARG A 77 -19.67 -7.00 -4.08
N ASP A 78 -19.75 -6.51 -5.32
CA ASP A 78 -20.81 -6.81 -6.28
C ASP A 78 -20.28 -6.69 -7.73
N LYS A 79 -21.17 -6.76 -8.73
CA LYS A 79 -20.80 -6.71 -10.16
C LYS A 79 -20.12 -5.40 -10.60
N ARG A 80 -20.22 -4.33 -9.81
CA ARG A 80 -19.76 -2.98 -10.13
C ARG A 80 -18.86 -2.37 -9.04
N THR A 81 -18.91 -2.88 -7.81
CA THR A 81 -18.16 -2.35 -6.67
C THR A 81 -17.06 -3.30 -6.24
N ASN A 82 -15.82 -2.80 -6.28
CA ASN A 82 -14.67 -3.44 -5.66
C ASN A 82 -14.30 -2.77 -4.34
N GLU A 83 -13.86 -3.57 -3.39
CA GLU A 83 -13.25 -3.18 -2.13
C GLU A 83 -11.76 -3.52 -2.19
N TYR A 84 -10.94 -2.64 -1.61
CA TYR A 84 -9.50 -2.71 -1.60
C TYR A 84 -9.01 -2.65 -0.16
N ARG A 85 -8.01 -3.47 0.17
CA ARG A 85 -7.39 -3.50 1.49
C ARG A 85 -5.89 -3.75 1.35
N LEU A 86 -5.12 -3.30 2.32
CA LEU A 86 -3.70 -3.66 2.39
C LEU A 86 -3.54 -5.17 2.63
N THR A 87 -2.53 -5.76 2.00
CA THR A 87 -2.01 -7.06 2.40
C THR A 87 -1.16 -6.91 3.67
N GLU A 88 -0.91 -8.02 4.36
CA GLU A 88 0.03 -8.04 5.49
C GLU A 88 1.44 -7.59 5.08
N SER A 89 1.86 -7.96 3.86
CA SER A 89 3.12 -7.55 3.25
C SER A 89 3.21 -6.02 3.15
N ALA A 90 2.16 -5.37 2.64
CA ALA A 90 2.11 -3.92 2.54
C ALA A 90 2.07 -3.21 3.91
N ARG A 91 1.33 -3.75 4.89
CA ARG A 91 1.31 -3.19 6.26
C ARG A 91 2.72 -3.16 6.86
N ARG A 92 3.44 -4.29 6.80
CA ARG A 92 4.84 -4.38 7.28
C ARG A 92 5.77 -3.45 6.54
N ALA A 93 5.62 -3.35 5.21
CA ALA A 93 6.43 -2.43 4.42
C ALA A 93 6.18 -0.98 4.84
N LEU A 94 4.92 -0.56 5.04
CA LEU A 94 4.57 0.79 5.47
C LEU A 94 5.13 1.10 6.86
N GLU A 95 5.07 0.16 7.79
CA GLU A 95 5.68 0.29 9.12
C GLU A 95 7.20 0.49 9.03
N ALA A 96 7.88 -0.34 8.23
CA ALA A 96 9.32 -0.21 7.99
C ALA A 96 9.67 1.17 7.38
N ARG A 97 8.87 1.63 6.42
CA ARG A 97 9.03 2.95 5.80
C ARG A 97 8.86 4.09 6.81
N ARG A 98 7.84 4.03 7.67
CA ARG A 98 7.60 5.01 8.74
C ARG A 98 8.76 5.04 9.74
N ALA A 99 9.27 3.87 10.13
CA ALA A 99 10.43 3.76 11.00
C ALA A 99 11.70 4.36 10.38
N TRP A 100 11.89 4.19 9.07
CA TRP A 100 13.00 4.83 8.34
C TRP A 100 12.86 6.36 8.29
N GLN A 101 11.66 6.90 8.06
CA GLN A 101 11.39 8.34 8.05
C GLN A 101 11.67 8.98 9.42
N ALA A 102 11.19 8.35 10.50
CA ALA A 102 11.37 8.85 11.86
C ALA A 102 12.84 8.92 12.30
N ARG A 103 13.71 8.03 11.78
CA ARG A 103 15.16 8.08 12.04
C ARG A 103 15.85 9.27 11.36
N GLY A 104 15.28 9.76 10.27
CA GLY A 104 15.81 10.91 9.51
C GLY A 104 15.44 12.27 10.11
N GLU A 105 14.44 12.34 10.99
CA GLU A 105 13.98 13.58 11.64
C GLU A 105 14.78 13.93 12.91
N THR A 106 15.64 13.03 13.39
CA THR A 106 16.48 13.24 14.59
C THR A 106 17.94 13.65 14.28
N ALA A 107 18.22 14.25 13.12
CA ALA A 107 19.56 14.70 12.71
C ALA A 107 19.65 16.23 12.61
#